data_AF-A0A972DER8-F1
#
_entry.id   AF-A0A972DER8-F1
#
_cell.length_a   1.000
_cell.length_b   1.000
_cell.length_c   1.000
_cell.angle_alpha   90.00
_cell.angle_beta   90.00
_cell.angle_gamma   90.00
#
_symmetry.space_group_name_H-M   'P 1'
#
loop_
_entity.id
_entity.type
_entity.pdbx_description
1 polymer ?
#
loop_
_entity_poly.entity_id
_entity_poly.type
_entity_poly.pdbx_seq_one_letter_code
_entity_poly.pdbx_strand_id
1 'polypeptide(L)'
;MKCPFCGFTEDKVIDSRPTEENEAIRRRRECNACKKRFTTYEKIEKIPVMVIKKDKTVEAFDRNKLINGMLKACEKRPVNIVKIEKIANEIESKIHNSLKSEVSSTDIGEMVMEKLKDLD
;
A
#
# COMPACT_ATOMS: atom_id res chain seq x y z
N MET A 1 -1.34 -23.13 9.86
CA MET A 1 -1.22 -23.05 8.39
C MET A 1 -1.31 -24.48 7.86
N LYS A 2 -1.93 -24.71 6.70
CA LYS A 2 -2.07 -26.08 6.19
C LYS A 2 -0.71 -26.62 5.73
N CYS A 3 -0.29 -27.77 6.27
CA CYS A 3 0.95 -28.44 5.88
C CYS A 3 0.90 -28.82 4.40
N PRO A 4 1.89 -28.42 3.58
CA PRO A 4 1.89 -28.70 2.14
C PRO A 4 2.09 -30.18 1.79
N PHE A 5 2.54 -30.99 2.75
CA PHE A 5 2.86 -32.40 2.50
C PHE A 5 1.74 -33.38 2.89
N CYS A 6 1.01 -33.09 3.98
CA CYS A 6 -0.01 -33.99 4.51
C CYS A 6 -1.35 -33.30 4.79
N GLY A 7 -1.46 -31.99 4.58
CA GLY A 7 -2.70 -31.25 4.73
C GLY A 7 -3.14 -30.96 6.18
N PHE A 8 -2.37 -31.36 7.19
CA PHE A 8 -2.66 -31.08 8.60
C PHE A 8 -2.59 -29.58 8.91
N THR A 9 -3.46 -29.06 9.77
CA THR A 9 -3.64 -27.61 10.00
C THR A 9 -2.72 -27.02 11.06
N GLU A 10 -2.19 -27.86 11.95
CA GLU A 10 -1.29 -27.45 13.02
C GLU A 10 0.18 -27.61 12.65
N ASP A 11 0.93 -26.55 12.91
CA ASP A 11 2.36 -26.44 12.70
C ASP A 11 3.00 -25.61 13.82
N LYS A 12 4.30 -25.81 14.02
CA LYS A 12 5.11 -25.07 14.97
C LYS A 12 6.11 -24.18 14.24
N VAL A 13 6.17 -22.90 14.58
CA VAL A 13 7.20 -21.96 14.10
C VAL A 13 8.52 -22.27 14.80
N ILE A 14 9.58 -22.50 14.01
CA ILE A 14 10.94 -22.80 14.49
C ILE A 14 11.85 -21.56 14.43
N ASP A 15 11.82 -20.84 13.32
CA ASP A 15 12.72 -19.71 13.04
C ASP A 15 11.94 -18.64 12.29
N SER A 16 12.10 -17.38 12.66
CA SER A 16 11.44 -16.22 12.04
C SER A 16 12.48 -15.15 11.77
N ARG A 17 12.59 -14.71 10.51
CA ARG A 17 13.55 -13.68 10.08
C ARG A 17 12.86 -12.65 9.18
N PRO A 18 13.13 -11.34 9.35
CA PRO A 18 12.74 -10.34 8.37
C PRO A 18 13.53 -10.56 7.06
N THR A 19 12.93 -10.19 5.93
CA THR A 19 13.62 -10.09 4.64
C THR A 19 14.33 -8.74 4.52
N GLU A 20 15.35 -8.64 3.66
CA GLU A 20 16.24 -7.47 3.55
C GLU A 20 15.50 -6.15 3.30
N GLU A 21 14.36 -6.19 2.61
CA GLU A 21 13.55 -5.01 2.30
C GLU A 21 12.44 -4.73 3.34
N ASN A 22 12.40 -5.47 4.46
CA ASN A 22 11.33 -5.43 5.48
C ASN A 22 9.89 -5.64 4.96
N GLU A 23 9.70 -6.00 3.69
CA GLU A 23 8.36 -6.20 3.11
C GLU A 23 7.74 -7.56 3.48
N ALA A 24 8.56 -8.50 3.96
CA ALA A 24 8.13 -9.84 4.29
C ALA A 24 8.83 -10.43 5.52
N ILE A 25 8.14 -11.30 6.25
CA ILE A 25 8.68 -12.15 7.30
C ILE A 25 8.76 -13.58 6.79
N ARG A 26 9.97 -14.14 6.77
CA ARG A 26 10.20 -15.55 6.48
C ARG A 26 10.07 -16.37 7.77
N ARG A 27 9.17 -17.34 7.80
CA ARG A 27 9.00 -18.28 8.93
C ARG A 27 9.27 -19.71 8.49
N ARG A 28 10.15 -20.42 9.20
CA ARG A 28 10.34 -21.86 9.07
C ARG A 28 9.40 -22.57 10.04
N ARG A 29 8.53 -23.42 9.52
CA ARG A 29 7.51 -24.15 10.25
C ARG A 29 7.78 -25.66 10.19
N GLU A 30 7.35 -26.40 11.20
CA GLU A 30 7.35 -27.86 11.26
C GLU A 30 5.95 -28.39 11.49
N CYS A 31 5.52 -29.37 10.70
CA CYS A 31 4.21 -29.99 10.86
C CYS A 31 4.18 -30.92 12.08
N ASN A 32 3.16 -30.78 12.94
CA ASN A 32 3.03 -31.62 14.13
C ASN A 32 2.78 -33.10 13.81
N ALA A 33 2.12 -33.39 12.69
CA ALA A 33 1.76 -34.75 12.25
C ALA A 33 2.91 -35.46 11.50
N CYS A 34 3.39 -34.89 10.39
CA CYS A 34 4.39 -35.56 9.53
C CYS A 34 5.84 -35.16 9.82
N LYS A 35 6.09 -34.25 10.78
CA LYS A 35 7.42 -33.72 11.17
C LYS A 35 8.24 -33.07 10.04
N LYS A 36 7.67 -32.93 8.84
CA LYS A 36 8.31 -32.23 7.72
C LYS A 36 8.33 -30.72 7.98
N ARG A 37 9.41 -30.08 7.53
CA ARG A 37 9.64 -28.65 7.64
C ARG A 37 9.33 -27.95 6.33
N PHE A 38 8.74 -26.76 6.41
CA PHE A 38 8.46 -25.90 5.25
C PHE A 38 8.68 -24.43 5.61
N THR A 39 8.81 -23.58 4.60
CA THR A 39 9.03 -22.14 4.78
C THR A 39 7.80 -21.40 4.28
N THR A 40 7.30 -20.46 5.06
CA THR A 40 6.24 -19.53 4.66
C THR A 40 6.80 -18.12 4.61
N TYR A 41 6.34 -17.34 3.64
CA TYR A 41 6.60 -15.92 3.56
C TYR A 41 5.31 -15.20 3.88
N GLU A 42 5.33 -14.39 4.94
CA GLU A 42 4.21 -13.53 5.30
C GLU A 42 4.54 -12.14 4.76
N LYS A 43 3.72 -11.65 3.84
CA LYS A 43 3.85 -10.32 3.24
C LYS A 43 2.66 -9.48 3.67
N ILE A 44 2.87 -8.18 3.84
CA ILE A 44 1.75 -7.25 4.01
C ILE A 44 1.04 -7.17 2.66
N GLU A 45 -0.16 -7.71 2.58
CA GLU A 45 -1.00 -7.57 1.39
C GLU A 45 -1.57 -6.15 1.38
N LYS A 46 -1.04 -5.30 0.49
CA LYS A 46 -1.60 -3.97 0.26
C LYS A 46 -2.83 -4.14 -0.63
N ILE A 47 -4.01 -3.89 -0.07
CA ILE A 47 -5.24 -3.84 -0.87
C ILE A 47 -5.11 -2.64 -1.81
N PRO A 48 -5.14 -2.84 -3.14
CA PRO A 48 -5.06 -1.74 -4.08
C PRO A 48 -6.31 -0.88 -3.93
N VAL A 49 -6.12 0.43 -3.79
CA VAL A 49 -7.25 1.36 -3.77
C VAL A 49 -7.61 1.71 -5.21
N MET A 50 -8.90 1.61 -5.53
CA MET A 50 -9.41 1.91 -6.85
C MET A 50 -9.88 3.36 -6.91
N VAL A 51 -9.57 4.05 -8.00
CA VAL A 51 -9.96 5.42 -8.26
C VAL A 51 -11.03 5.47 -9.34
N ILE A 52 -12.20 6.02 -9.00
CA ILE A 52 -13.28 6.26 -9.96
C ILE A 52 -13.05 7.63 -10.61
N LYS A 53 -12.76 7.64 -11.90
CA LYS A 53 -12.59 8.85 -12.71
C LYS A 53 -13.93 9.51 -13.05
N LYS A 54 -13.89 10.77 -13.50
CA LYS A 54 -15.08 11.54 -13.90
C LYS A 54 -15.84 10.90 -15.06
N ASP A 55 -15.14 10.20 -15.95
CA ASP A 55 -15.71 9.42 -17.06
C ASP A 55 -16.25 8.04 -16.63
N LYS A 56 -16.32 7.79 -15.31
CA LYS A 56 -16.70 6.52 -14.67
C LYS A 56 -15.75 5.35 -14.93
N THR A 57 -14.58 5.61 -15.53
CA THR A 57 -13.55 4.58 -15.61
C THR A 57 -12.95 4.33 -14.23
N VAL A 58 -12.52 3.08 -13.99
CA VAL A 58 -11.93 2.67 -12.73
C VAL A 58 -10.49 2.27 -12.99
N GLU A 59 -9.55 2.88 -12.27
CA GLU A 59 -8.13 2.56 -12.34
C GLU A 59 -7.55 2.36 -10.95
N ALA A 60 -6.48 1.59 -10.83
CA ALA A 60 -5.74 1.52 -9.58
C ALA A 60 -5.14 2.89 -9.25
N PHE A 61 -5.14 3.26 -7.97
CA PHE A 61 -4.48 4.46 -7.48
C PHE A 61 -2.99 4.41 -7.86
N ASP A 62 -2.53 5.46 -8.52
CA ASP A 62 -1.14 5.63 -8.92
C ASP A 62 -0.58 6.91 -8.32
N ARG A 63 0.34 6.74 -7.37
CA ARG A 63 1.06 7.84 -6.70
C ARG A 63 1.77 8.75 -7.69
N ASN A 64 2.31 8.22 -8.80
CA ASN A 64 3.00 9.03 -9.79
C ASN A 64 2.04 9.97 -10.53
N LYS A 65 0.80 9.52 -10.80
CA LYS A 65 -0.24 10.39 -11.37
C LYS A 65 -0.62 11.52 -10.42
N LEU A 66 -0.69 11.25 -9.12
CA LEU A 66 -0.96 12.26 -8.09
C LEU A 66 0.15 13.32 -8.06
N ILE A 67 1.41 12.90 -7.99
CA ILE A 67 2.58 13.80 -7.98
C ILE A 67 2.65 14.64 -9.25
N ASN A 68 2.50 14.01 -10.42
CA ASN A 68 2.50 14.71 -11.70
C ASN A 68 1.35 15.73 -11.81
N GLY A 69 0.18 15.40 -11.25
CA GLY A 69 -0.95 16.33 -11.15
C GLY A 69 -0.63 17.55 -10.29
N MET A 70 -0.01 17.34 -9.12
CA MET A 70 0.41 18.43 -8.23
C MET A 70 1.53 19.27 -8.85
N LEU A 71 2.51 18.66 -9.52
CA LEU A 71 3.58 19.37 -10.21
C LEU A 71 3.04 20.30 -11.30
N LYS A 72 2.10 19.83 -12.11
CA LYS A 72 1.41 20.67 -13.11
C LYS A 72 0.64 21.82 -12.47
N ALA A 73 -0.05 21.58 -11.35
CA ALA A 73 -0.78 22.62 -10.63
C ALA A 73 0.17 23.68 -10.02
N CYS A 74 1.37 23.27 -9.62
CA CYS A 74 2.38 24.14 -9.00
C CYS A 74 3.41 24.70 -9.99
N GLU A 75 3.30 24.48 -11.30
CA GLU A 75 4.32 24.82 -12.31
C GLU A 75 4.71 26.32 -12.33
N LYS A 76 3.78 27.20 -11.96
CA LYS A 76 4.01 28.67 -11.87
C LYS A 76 4.41 29.13 -10.47
N ARG A 77 4.65 28.21 -9.52
CA ARG A 77 4.92 28.51 -8.11
C ARG A 77 6.22 27.85 -7.67
N PRO A 78 7.05 28.52 -6.84
CA PRO A 78 8.28 27.92 -6.31
C PRO A 78 7.96 26.94 -5.16
N VAL A 79 7.36 25.79 -5.48
CA VAL A 79 7.09 24.72 -4.50
C VAL A 79 8.19 23.68 -4.54
N ASN A 80 8.81 23.41 -3.40
CA ASN A 80 9.85 22.39 -3.30
C ASN A 80 9.25 20.99 -3.53
N ILE A 81 9.88 20.18 -4.38
CA ILE A 81 9.46 18.81 -4.70
C ILE A 81 9.32 17.93 -3.45
N VAL A 82 10.17 18.15 -2.44
CA VAL A 82 10.12 17.44 -1.15
C VAL A 82 8.79 17.70 -0.43
N LYS A 83 8.23 18.91 -0.53
CA LYS A 83 6.91 19.22 0.05
C LYS A 83 5.79 18.51 -0.72
N ILE A 84 5.89 18.43 -2.05
CA ILE A 84 4.92 17.73 -2.90
C ILE A 84 4.91 16.24 -2.57
N GLU A 85 6.06 15.61 -2.43
CA GLU A 85 6.16 14.21 -2.01
C GLU A 85 5.58 13.97 -0.62
N LYS A 86 5.81 14.90 0.32
CA LYS A 86 5.22 14.82 1.66
C LYS A 86 3.69 14.87 1.61
N ILE A 87 3.12 15.80 0.84
CA ILE A 87 1.66 15.87 0.63
C ILE A 87 1.14 14.60 -0.03
N ALA A 88 1.84 14.07 -1.04
CA ALA A 88 1.47 12.82 -1.70
C ALA A 88 1.37 11.66 -0.70
N ASN A 89 2.35 11.54 0.20
CA ASN A 89 2.37 10.51 1.24
C ASN A 89 1.23 10.67 2.26
N GLU A 90 0.91 11.91 2.64
CA GLU A 90 -0.22 12.18 3.53
C GLU A 90 -1.56 11.82 2.89
N ILE A 91 -1.75 12.13 1.61
CA ILE A 91 -2.96 11.80 0.86
C ILE A 91 -3.07 10.28 0.67
N GLU A 92 -1.99 9.62 0.25
CA GLU A 92 -1.93 8.16 0.13
C GLU A 92 -2.27 7.47 1.45
N SER A 93 -1.71 7.96 2.56
CA SER A 93 -2.02 7.44 3.90
C SER A 93 -3.48 7.65 4.28
N LYS A 94 -4.06 8.83 4.02
CA LYS A 94 -5.49 9.10 4.25
C LYS A 94 -6.38 8.16 3.44
N ILE A 95 -6.04 7.94 2.17
CA ILE A 95 -6.77 7.06 1.25
C ILE A 95 -6.74 5.62 1.78
N HIS A 96 -5.57 5.09 2.11
CA HIS A 96 -5.44 3.73 2.67
C HIS A 96 -6.12 3.57 4.03
N ASN A 97 -6.08 4.59 4.89
CA ASN A 97 -6.73 4.55 6.20
C ASN A 97 -8.25 4.73 6.14
N SER A 98 -8.80 5.18 5.02
CA SER A 98 -10.24 5.42 4.88
C SER A 98 -11.09 4.14 4.87
N LEU A 99 -10.46 2.95 4.82
CA LEU A 99 -11.08 1.62 4.68
C LEU A 99 -11.97 1.47 3.42
N LYS A 100 -11.97 2.47 2.53
CA LYS A 100 -12.72 2.46 1.28
C LYS A 100 -11.87 1.78 0.21
N SER A 101 -12.43 0.78 -0.46
CA SER A 101 -11.82 0.15 -1.63
C SER A 101 -11.86 1.05 -2.86
N GLU A 102 -12.77 2.04 -2.88
CA GLU A 102 -13.01 2.94 -4.00
C GLU A 102 -13.03 4.40 -3.53
N VAL A 103 -12.31 5.27 -4.24
CA VAL A 103 -12.26 6.72 -3.99
C VAL A 103 -12.49 7.46 -5.30
N SER A 104 -13.27 8.53 -5.28
CA SER A 104 -13.46 9.30 -6.51
C SER A 104 -12.26 10.21 -6.80
N SER A 105 -11.95 10.41 -8.07
CA SER A 105 -10.91 11.36 -8.50
C SER A 105 -11.19 12.80 -8.06
N THR A 106 -12.46 13.15 -7.85
CA THR A 106 -12.88 14.46 -7.34
C THR A 106 -12.47 14.62 -5.88
N ASP A 107 -12.72 13.61 -5.04
CA ASP A 107 -12.33 13.63 -3.61
C ASP A 107 -10.82 13.76 -3.45
N ILE A 108 -10.04 13.02 -4.27
CA ILE A 108 -8.57 13.14 -4.27
C ILE A 108 -8.16 14.56 -4.64
N GLY A 109 -8.81 15.18 -5.63
CA GLY A 109 -8.55 16.56 -6.02
C GLY A 109 -8.84 17.57 -4.92
N GLU A 110 -9.94 17.39 -4.17
CA GLU A 110 -10.26 18.22 -3.01
C GLU A 110 -9.21 18.08 -1.89
N MET A 111 -8.79 16.85 -1.58
CA MET A 111 -7.71 16.61 -0.60
C MET A 111 -6.39 17.28 -1.01
N VAL A 112 -6.06 17.25 -2.31
CA VAL A 112 -4.88 17.94 -2.84
C VAL A 112 -5.02 19.45 -2.68
N MET A 113 -6.18 20.03 -3.05
CA MET A 113 -6.39 21.47 -2.95
C MET A 113 -6.36 21.96 -1.50
N GLU A 114 -6.94 21.22 -0.56
CA GLU A 114 -6.88 21.52 0.87
C GLU A 114 -5.42 21.61 1.34
N LYS A 115 -4.60 20.62 0.96
CA LYS A 115 -3.18 20.56 1.35
C LYS A 115 -2.29 21.59 0.65
N LEU A 116 -2.59 21.91 -0.61
CA LEU A 116 -1.87 22.95 -1.35
C LEU A 116 -2.22 24.36 -0.87
N LYS A 117 -3.42 24.56 -0.34
CA LYS A 117 -3.82 25.86 0.24
C LYS A 117 -3.00 26.22 1.47
N ASP A 118 -2.59 25.23 2.26
CA ASP A 118 -1.68 25.42 3.41
C ASP A 118 -0.22 25.74 3.00
N LEU A 119 0.10 25.63 1.70
CA LEU A 119 1.43 25.92 1.15
C LEU A 119 1.56 27.30 0.49
N ASP A 120 0.43 27.98 0.24
CA ASP A 120 0.36 29.40 -0.17
C ASP A 120 0.56 30.31 1.06
#